data_AF-A0A821L695-F1
#
_entry.id   AF-A0A821L695-F1
#
_cell.length_a   1.000
_cell.length_b   1.000
_cell.length_c   1.000
_cell.angle_alpha   90.00
_cell.angle_beta   90.00
_cell.angle_gamma   90.00
#
_symmetry.space_group_name_H-M   'P 1'
#
loop_
_entity.id
_entity.type
_entity.pdbx_description
1 polymer ?
#
loop_
_entity_poly.entity_id
_entity_poly.type
_entity_poly.pdbx_seq_one_letter_code
_entity_poly.pdbx_strand_id
1 'polypeptide(L)'
;QNDAFGSGGAEAISHAFSENNLIVSQTVVFDLAAVNIRGDLTDLLSSSSTRIVLLWVESNYTPLVLQHALDCGVLGPHFTWILRSNIPLEFFNRTSYPNLIGMLSIESVAGNVVSAPINTSLL
;
A
#
# COMPACT_ATOMS: atom_id res chain seq x y z
N GLN A 1 -7.84 1.27 -2.51
CA GLN A 1 -8.52 1.81 -3.71
C GLN A 1 -9.97 1.33 -3.74
N ASN A 2 -10.89 2.04 -4.40
CA ASN A 2 -12.34 1.78 -4.39
C ASN A 2 -12.84 0.87 -5.53
N ASP A 3 -12.06 -0.15 -5.89
CA ASP A 3 -12.43 -1.19 -6.87
C ASP A 3 -12.28 -2.60 -6.26
N ALA A 4 -12.46 -3.63 -7.08
CA ALA A 4 -12.37 -5.03 -6.65
C ALA A 4 -10.97 -5.44 -6.14
N PHE A 5 -9.89 -4.88 -6.72
CA PHE A 5 -8.53 -5.19 -6.25
C PHE A 5 -8.28 -4.60 -4.86
N GLY A 6 -8.71 -3.35 -4.64
CA GLY A 6 -8.57 -2.68 -3.35
C GLY A 6 -9.46 -3.25 -2.27
N SER A 7 -10.75 -3.47 -2.57
CA SER A 7 -11.71 -4.00 -1.60
C SER A 7 -11.42 -5.46 -1.26
N GLY A 8 -11.15 -6.31 -2.27
CA GLY A 8 -10.81 -7.71 -2.05
C GLY A 8 -9.49 -7.88 -1.28
N GLY A 9 -8.50 -7.03 -1.55
CA GLY A 9 -7.25 -7.01 -0.77
C GLY A 9 -7.47 -6.58 0.68
N ALA A 10 -8.24 -5.52 0.91
CA ALA A 10 -8.57 -5.05 2.25
C ALA A 10 -9.33 -6.12 3.06
N GLU A 11 -10.25 -6.85 2.43
CA GLU A 11 -10.96 -7.98 3.03
C GLU A 11 -10.00 -9.12 3.42
N ALA A 12 -9.16 -9.57 2.48
CA ALA A 12 -8.19 -10.64 2.73
C ALA A 12 -7.19 -10.29 3.84
N ILE A 13 -6.68 -9.05 3.85
CA ILE A 13 -5.79 -8.54 4.90
C ILE A 13 -6.51 -8.53 6.24
N SER A 14 -7.74 -7.98 6.29
CA SER A 14 -8.50 -7.87 7.54
C SER A 14 -8.80 -9.24 8.12
N HIS A 15 -9.11 -10.22 7.26
CA HIS A 15 -9.31 -11.60 7.65
C HIS A 15 -8.03 -12.20 8.25
N ALA A 16 -6.91 -12.15 7.51
CA ALA A 16 -5.62 -12.66 8.00
C ALA A 16 -5.18 -11.99 9.31
N PHE A 17 -5.42 -10.69 9.46
CA PHE A 17 -5.11 -9.96 10.70
C PHE A 17 -5.98 -10.44 11.86
N SER A 18 -7.28 -10.65 11.64
CA SER A 18 -8.19 -11.15 12.67
C SER A 18 -7.78 -12.53 13.19
N GLU A 19 -7.33 -13.43 12.31
CA GLU A 19 -6.82 -14.76 12.68
C GLU A 19 -5.56 -14.69 13.54
N ASN A 20 -4.81 -13.60 13.44
CA ASN A 20 -3.56 -13.36 14.15
C ASN A 20 -3.71 -12.36 15.32
N ASN A 21 -4.95 -12.07 15.77
CA ASN A 21 -5.26 -11.11 16.84
C ASN A 21 -4.73 -9.68 16.56
N LEU A 22 -4.67 -9.29 15.29
CA LEU A 22 -4.38 -7.94 14.84
C LEU A 22 -5.68 -7.23 14.46
N ILE A 23 -5.79 -5.95 14.81
CA ILE A 23 -6.97 -5.13 14.56
C ILE A 23 -6.64 -4.05 13.54
N VAL A 24 -7.46 -3.94 12.50
CA VAL A 24 -7.43 -2.79 11.59
C VAL A 24 -8.17 -1.64 12.27
N SER A 25 -7.45 -0.59 12.67
CA SER A 25 -8.03 0.57 13.36
C SER A 25 -8.92 1.40 12.45
N GLN A 26 -8.53 1.55 11.19
CA GLN A 26 -9.26 2.30 10.19
C GLN A 26 -8.91 1.85 8.77
N THR A 27 -9.85 2.01 7.86
CA THR A 27 -9.64 1.78 6.42
C THR A 27 -9.79 3.11 5.68
N VAL A 28 -8.70 3.54 5.04
CA VAL A 28 -8.68 4.77 4.22
C VAL A 28 -8.86 4.41 2.76
N VAL A 29 -9.76 5.12 2.07
CA VAL A 29 -10.13 4.80 0.68
C VAL A 29 -9.44 5.76 -0.29
N PHE A 30 -8.62 5.21 -1.19
CA PHE A 30 -8.20 5.89 -2.41
C PHE A 30 -9.31 5.77 -3.48
N ASP A 31 -9.84 6.90 -3.93
CA ASP A 31 -10.88 6.98 -4.96
C ASP A 31 -10.25 7.12 -6.35
N LEU A 32 -10.46 6.11 -7.19
CA LEU A 32 -9.92 6.06 -8.54
C LEU A 32 -10.53 7.12 -9.47
N ALA A 33 -11.80 7.47 -9.29
CA ALA A 33 -12.46 8.45 -10.15
C ALA A 33 -11.95 9.87 -9.85
N ALA A 34 -11.71 10.16 -8.57
CA ALA A 34 -11.15 11.44 -8.14
C ALA A 34 -9.62 11.47 -8.14
N VAL A 35 -8.97 10.32 -8.30
CA VAL A 35 -7.52 10.11 -8.16
C VAL A 35 -7.01 10.73 -6.85
N ASN A 36 -7.74 10.52 -5.75
CA ASN A 36 -7.45 11.14 -4.47
C ASN A 36 -7.88 10.27 -3.29
N ILE A 37 -7.34 10.52 -2.11
CA ILE A 37 -7.80 9.92 -0.86
C ILE A 37 -9.11 10.57 -0.42
N ARG A 38 -10.07 9.76 0.04
CA ARG A 38 -11.32 10.26 0.63
C ARG A 38 -11.07 10.75 2.05
N GLY A 39 -11.41 12.01 2.30
CA GLY A 39 -11.19 12.68 3.59
C GLY A 39 -9.80 13.32 3.70
N ASP A 40 -9.52 13.93 4.85
CA ASP A 40 -8.21 14.52 5.14
C ASP A 40 -7.27 13.44 5.70
N LEU A 41 -6.21 13.10 4.96
CA LEU A 41 -5.27 12.07 5.35
C LEU A 41 -4.53 12.40 6.65
N THR A 42 -4.26 13.68 6.91
CA THR A 42 -3.59 14.15 8.14
C THR A 42 -4.48 13.88 9.34
N ASP A 43 -5.76 14.26 9.26
CA ASP A 43 -6.72 14.02 10.33
C ASP A 43 -6.98 12.53 10.55
N LEU A 44 -7.13 11.77 9.47
CA LEU A 44 -7.32 10.32 9.52
C LEU A 44 -6.14 9.63 10.22
N LEU A 45 -4.90 9.97 9.89
CA LEU A 45 -3.74 9.32 10.50
C LEU A 45 -3.41 9.83 11.90
N SER A 46 -3.56 11.13 12.16
CA SER A 46 -3.24 11.74 13.47
C SER A 46 -4.26 11.38 14.56
N SER A 47 -5.51 11.11 14.19
CA SER A 47 -6.55 10.64 15.12
C SER A 47 -6.39 9.16 15.52
N SER A 48 -5.60 8.37 14.79
CA SER A 48 -5.32 6.98 15.13
C SER A 48 -4.15 6.88 16.12
N SER A 49 -4.21 5.95 17.07
CA SER A 49 -3.06 5.55 17.89
C SER A 49 -2.08 4.64 17.15
N THR A 50 -2.45 4.17 15.95
CA THR A 50 -1.63 3.28 15.12
C THR A 50 -0.53 4.08 14.41
N ARG A 51 0.66 3.49 14.27
CA ARG A 51 1.81 4.11 13.56
C ARG A 51 2.30 3.28 12.37
N ILE A 52 1.55 2.25 12.00
CA ILE A 52 1.79 1.41 10.83
C ILE A 52 0.68 1.67 9.82
N VAL A 53 1.05 1.98 8.59
CA VAL A 53 0.13 2.17 7.47
C VAL A 53 0.40 1.10 6.42
N LEU A 54 -0.60 0.28 6.11
CA LEU A 54 -0.52 -0.70 5.04
C LEU A 54 -1.18 -0.13 3.79
N LEU A 55 -0.39 0.15 2.75
CA LEU A 55 -0.85 0.67 1.48
C LEU A 55 -1.14 -0.47 0.50
N TRP A 56 -2.43 -0.74 0.28
CA TRP A 56 -2.92 -1.70 -0.69
C TRP A 56 -3.64 -1.04 -1.87
N VAL A 57 -2.86 -0.73 -2.90
CA VAL A 57 -3.32 -0.19 -4.19
C VAL A 57 -2.50 -0.83 -5.32
N GLU A 58 -2.99 -0.72 -6.56
CA GLU A 58 -2.21 -1.12 -7.72
C GLU A 58 -0.93 -0.28 -7.85
N SER A 59 0.10 -0.86 -8.46
CA SER A 59 1.45 -0.28 -8.48
C SER A 59 1.52 1.07 -9.18
N ASN A 60 0.67 1.31 -10.18
CA ASN A 60 0.54 2.60 -10.87
C ASN A 60 -0.04 3.72 -9.97
N TYR A 61 -0.82 3.39 -8.94
CA TYR A 61 -1.39 4.37 -8.01
C TYR A 61 -0.53 4.60 -6.77
N THR A 62 0.41 3.68 -6.48
CA THR A 62 1.28 3.78 -5.30
C THR A 62 2.06 5.10 -5.26
N PRO A 63 2.71 5.58 -6.34
CA PRO A 63 3.40 6.87 -6.32
C PRO A 63 2.48 8.05 -6.04
N LEU A 64 1.23 8.01 -6.54
CA LEU A 64 0.25 9.09 -6.34
C LEU A 64 -0.17 9.19 -4.88
N VAL A 65 -0.46 8.05 -4.25
CA VAL A 65 -0.81 8.01 -2.83
C VAL A 65 0.34 8.49 -1.96
N LEU A 66 1.57 8.05 -2.26
CA LEU A 66 2.75 8.47 -1.51
C LEU A 66 3.08 9.94 -1.73
N GLN A 67 2.89 10.49 -2.92
CA GLN A 67 3.07 11.92 -3.15
C GLN A 67 2.07 12.73 -2.31
N HIS A 68 0.81 12.31 -2.27
CA HIS A 68 -0.19 12.96 -1.40
C HIS A 68 0.18 12.87 0.09
N ALA A 69 0.63 11.69 0.55
CA ALA A 69 1.10 11.49 1.92
C ALA A 69 2.34 12.34 2.26
N LEU A 70 3.23 12.54 1.27
CA LEU A 70 4.40 13.42 1.39
C LEU A 70 3.96 14.87 1.54
N ASP A 71 3.00 15.33 0.72
CA ASP A 71 2.47 16.68 0.76
C ASP A 71 1.73 16.97 2.08
N CYS A 72 1.07 15.97 2.65
CA CYS A 72 0.44 16.03 3.98
C CYS A 72 1.44 15.90 5.14
N GLY A 73 2.72 15.61 4.90
CA GLY A 73 3.72 15.46 5.96
C GLY A 73 3.52 14.22 6.85
N VAL A 74 2.87 13.17 6.33
CA VAL A 74 2.55 11.93 7.07
C VAL A 74 3.40 10.73 6.63
N LEU A 75 4.42 10.97 5.81
CA LEU A 75 5.53 10.04 5.59
C LEU A 75 6.63 10.24 6.64
N GLY A 76 7.73 9.51 6.52
CA GLY A 76 8.91 9.67 7.38
C GLY A 76 8.70 9.12 8.80
N PRO A 77 9.39 9.68 9.82
CA PRO A 77 9.58 9.02 11.12
C PRO A 77 8.31 8.80 11.94
N HIS A 78 7.18 9.39 11.53
CA HIS A 78 5.92 9.31 12.24
C HIS A 78 5.12 8.04 11.94
N PHE A 79 5.26 7.49 10.73
CA PHE A 79 4.50 6.32 10.30
C PHE A 79 5.39 5.35 9.53
N THR A 80 5.34 4.07 9.87
CA THR A 80 5.95 3.01 9.09
C THR A 80 4.99 2.60 7.99
N TRP A 81 5.36 2.87 6.74
CA TRP A 81 4.54 2.50 5.58
C TRP A 81 4.98 1.14 5.02
N ILE A 82 4.02 0.25 4.85
CA ILE A 82 4.18 -1.06 4.22
C ILE A 82 3.44 -1.04 2.88
N LEU A 83 4.15 -1.27 1.79
CA LEU A 83 3.67 -1.12 0.42
C LEU A 83 3.49 -2.49 -0.23
N ARG A 84 2.40 -2.66 -0.98
CA ARG A 84 2.16 -3.88 -1.77
C ARG A 84 3.16 -4.08 -2.92
N SER A 85 3.81 -3.02 -3.40
CA SER A 85 4.81 -3.08 -4.46
C SER A 85 5.94 -2.10 -4.20
N ASN A 86 7.04 -2.27 -4.92
CA ASN A 86 8.10 -1.27 -4.96
C ASN A 86 7.60 0.05 -5.55
N ILE A 87 8.41 1.08 -5.31
CA ILE A 87 8.20 2.42 -5.83
C ILE A 87 9.46 2.87 -6.56
N PRO A 88 9.33 3.30 -7.82
CA PRO A 88 10.46 3.91 -8.50
C PRO A 88 10.74 5.29 -7.90
N LEU A 89 11.97 5.55 -7.46
CA LEU A 89 12.34 6.78 -6.76
C LEU A 89 12.34 8.01 -7.66
N GLU A 90 12.32 7.83 -8.98
CA GLU A 90 12.23 8.89 -9.98
C GLU A 90 10.89 9.65 -9.96
N PHE A 91 9.86 9.08 -9.33
CA PHE A 91 8.58 9.78 -9.14
C PHE A 91 8.64 10.91 -8.11
N PHE A 92 9.68 10.94 -7.27
CA PHE A 92 9.78 11.88 -6.16
C PHE A 92 10.96 12.84 -6.32
N ASN A 93 10.80 14.05 -5.79
CA ASN A 93 11.91 14.98 -5.67
C ASN A 93 12.98 14.41 -4.72
N ARG A 94 14.26 14.48 -5.12
CA ARG A 94 15.39 14.00 -4.32
C ARG A 94 15.46 14.63 -2.93
N THR A 95 15.00 15.88 -2.77
CA THR A 95 14.92 16.55 -1.46
C THR A 95 13.98 15.84 -0.50
N SER A 96 13.04 15.05 -1.00
CA SER A 96 12.02 14.33 -0.23
C SER A 96 12.42 12.89 0.11
N TYR A 97 13.54 12.39 -0.41
CA TYR A 97 14.02 11.03 -0.15
C TYR A 97 14.18 10.70 1.35
N PRO A 98 14.61 11.63 2.23
CA PRO A 98 14.64 11.36 3.67
C PRO A 98 13.28 10.94 4.25
N ASN A 99 12.16 11.41 3.69
CA ASN A 99 10.81 11.04 4.13
C ASN A 99 10.38 9.65 3.65
N LEU A 100 11.11 9.04 2.71
CA LEU A 100 10.87 7.71 2.19
C LEU A 100 11.64 6.62 2.97
N ILE A 101 12.51 7.03 3.90
CA ILE A 101 13.31 6.11 4.71
C ILE A 101 12.41 5.30 5.65
N GLY A 102 12.67 3.99 5.73
CA GLY A 102 11.96 3.09 6.64
C GLY A 102 10.68 2.47 6.07
N MET A 103 10.33 2.76 4.82
CA MET A 103 9.24 2.07 4.13
C MET A 103 9.62 0.64 3.78
N LEU A 104 8.66 -0.28 3.90
CA LEU A 104 8.81 -1.69 3.57
C LEU A 104 7.98 -1.99 2.32
N SER A 105 8.56 -2.58 1.28
CA SER A 105 7.81 -3.03 0.11
C SER A 105 7.76 -4.54 0.05
N ILE A 106 6.58 -5.07 -0.29
CA ILE A 106 6.37 -6.48 -0.58
C ILE A 106 6.51 -6.66 -2.10
N GLU A 107 7.31 -7.62 -2.53
CA GLU A 107 7.41 -7.99 -3.95
C GLU A 107 7.11 -9.47 -4.11
N SER A 108 6.25 -9.80 -5.07
CA SER A 108 6.07 -11.19 -5.46
C SER A 108 7.30 -11.65 -6.21
N VAL A 109 7.93 -12.72 -5.72
CA VAL A 109 9.00 -13.40 -6.45
C VAL A 109 8.34 -14.36 -7.43
N ALA A 110 8.41 -14.05 -8.73
CA ALA A 110 8.17 -15.04 -9.76
C ALA A 110 9.38 -15.99 -9.77
N GLY A 111 9.34 -17.02 -8.93
CA GLY A 111 10.30 -18.12 -9.04
C GLY A 111 10.11 -18.79 -10.39
N ASN A 112 11.18 -18.91 -11.19
CA ASN A 112 11.21 -19.96 -12.19
C ASN A 112 11.16 -21.27 -11.42
N VAL A 113 9.98 -21.90 -11.34
CA VAL A 113 9.89 -23.30 -10.94
C VAL A 113 10.51 -24.08 -12.09
N VAL A 114 11.83 -24.26 -12.04
CA VAL A 114 12.53 -25.22 -12.88
C VAL A 114 11.84 -26.57 -12.61
N SER A 115 11.15 -27.10 -13.63
CA SER A 115 10.38 -28.36 -13.59
C SER A 115 8.93 -28.31 -13.05
N ALA A 116 8.20 -27.19 -13.15
CA ALA A 116 6.73 -27.27 -13.02
C ALA A 116 6.14 -28.02 -14.23
N PRO A 117 5.34 -29.08 -14.04
CA PRO A 117 4.68 -29.76 -15.17
C PRO A 117 3.66 -28.82 -15.82
N ILE A 118 3.94 -28.39 -17.05
CA ILE A 118 2.98 -27.67 -17.88
C ILE A 118 1.99 -28.71 -18.42
N ASN A 119 0.71 -28.59 -18.05
CA ASN A 119 -0.34 -29.47 -18.54
C ASN A 119 -0.69 -29.06 -19.98
N THR A 120 -0.15 -29.76 -20.98
CA THR A 120 -0.32 -29.44 -22.41
C THR A 120 -1.62 -29.98 -23.02
N SER A 121 -2.54 -30.51 -22.21
CA SER A 121 -3.78 -31.14 -22.68
C SER A 121 -4.93 -30.17 -22.97
N LEU A 122 -4.71 -28.87 -22.84
CA LEU A 122 -5.72 -27.82 -23.08
C LEU A 122 -5.35 -26.83 -24.19
N LEU A 123 -4.44 -27.21 -25.11
CA LEU A 123 -4.17 -26.47 -26.35
C LEU A 123 -4.83 -27.15 -27.55
#